data_AF-A0A9E4BJ78-F1
#
_entry.id   AF-A0A9E4BJ78-F1
#
_cell.length_a   1.000
_cell.length_b   1.000
_cell.length_c   1.000
_cell.angle_alpha   90.00
_cell.angle_beta   90.00
_cell.angle_gamma   90.00
#
_symmetry.space_group_name_H-M   'P 1'
#
loop_
_entity.id
_entity.type
_entity.pdbx_description
1 polymer ?
#
loop_
_entity_poly.entity_id
_entity_poly.type
_entity_poly.pdbx_seq_one_letter_code
_entity_poly.pdbx_strand_id
1 'polypeptide(L)' 'YFQKFKPLIPRTLNHLEERLDKRIFFRVNRQQIINLQYIEKIDPYFQGSLKVLLKGGCEIEISRRQTQKFRERLSL' A
#
# COMPACT_ATOMS: atom_id res chain seq x y z
N TYR A 1 -3.78 5.14 -19.86
CA TYR A 1 -4.70 4.29 -19.07
C TYR A 1 -4.37 2.83 -19.35
N PHE A 2 -3.88 2.06 -18.37
CA PHE A 2 -3.34 0.71 -18.59
C PHE A 2 -4.36 -0.46 -18.48
N GLN A 3 -5.67 -0.20 -18.44
CA GLN A 3 -6.75 -1.23 -18.43
C GLN A 3 -6.41 -2.52 -17.63
N LYS A 4 -6.54 -3.72 -18.24
CA LYS A 4 -6.19 -5.04 -17.68
C LYS A 4 -4.70 -5.39 -17.79
N PHE A 5 -3.87 -4.52 -18.36
CA PHE A 5 -2.46 -4.82 -18.54
C PHE A 5 -1.72 -4.60 -17.22
N LYS A 6 -0.87 -5.56 -16.86
CA LYS A 6 0.09 -5.45 -15.76
C LYS A 6 1.44 -5.03 -16.36
N PRO A 7 1.66 -3.75 -16.69
CA PRO A 7 2.91 -3.31 -17.29
C PRO A 7 4.07 -3.68 -16.36
N LEU A 8 5.03 -4.44 -16.89
CA LEU A 8 6.26 -4.76 -16.19
C LEU A 8 7.18 -3.56 -16.31
N ILE A 9 7.34 -2.82 -15.21
CA ILE A 9 8.32 -1.75 -15.12
C ILE A 9 9.65 -2.41 -14.71
N PRO A 10 10.73 -2.31 -15.51
CA PRO A 10 12.04 -2.89 -15.19
C PRO A 10 12.79 -2.02 -14.17
N ARG A 11 12.15 -1.76 -13.03
CA ARG A 11 12.67 -0.98 -11.90
C ARG A 11 12.26 -1.66 -10.60
N THR A 12 13.14 -1.59 -9.60
CA THR A 12 12.85 -2.16 -8.29
C THR A 12 11.80 -1.30 -7.57
N LEU A 13 11.05 -1.92 -6.66
CA LEU A 13 10.11 -1.18 -5.80
C LEU A 13 10.81 -0.13 -4.93
N ASN A 14 12.07 -0.38 -4.55
CA ASN A 14 12.87 0.61 -3.82
C ASN A 14 13.07 1.88 -4.67
N HIS A 15 13.44 1.72 -5.94
CA HIS A 15 13.64 2.86 -6.84
C HIS A 15 12.33 3.62 -7.11
N LEU A 16 11.19 2.90 -7.19
CA LEU A 16 9.88 3.55 -7.32
C LEU A 16 9.50 4.30 -6.04
N GLU A 17 9.70 3.70 -4.87
CA GLU A 17 9.42 4.31 -3.57
C GLU A 17 10.19 5.63 -3.34
N GLU A 18 11.42 5.74 -3.83
CA GLU A 18 12.22 6.97 -3.74
C GLU A 18 11.66 8.13 -4.57
N ARG A 19 10.99 7.82 -5.68
CA ARG A 19 10.47 8.83 -6.62
C ARG A 19 9.00 9.18 -6.40
N LEU A 20 8.28 8.32 -5.68
CA LEU A 20 6.86 8.53 -5.38
C LEU A 20 6.71 9.46 -4.18
N ASP A 21 5.68 10.33 -4.22
CA ASP A 21 5.35 11.17 -3.08
C ASP A 21 4.97 10.31 -1.89
N LYS A 22 5.79 10.37 -0.85
CA LYS A 22 5.62 9.64 0.39
C LYS A 22 4.32 9.99 1.10
N ARG A 23 3.68 11.13 0.84
CA ARG A 23 2.37 11.50 1.44
C ARG A 23 1.21 10.76 0.80
N ILE A 24 1.35 10.38 -0.47
CA ILE A 24 0.30 9.74 -1.26
C ILE A 24 0.53 8.23 -1.33
N PHE A 25 1.78 7.80 -1.47
CA PHE A 25 2.15 6.41 -1.62
C PHE A 25 2.75 5.83 -0.34
N PHE A 26 2.41 4.59 -0.05
CA PHE A 26 2.93 3.85 1.09
C PHE A 26 3.27 2.43 0.72
N ARG A 27 4.46 1.99 1.17
CA ARG A 27 4.91 0.61 1.00
C ARG A 27 4.35 -0.28 2.10
N VAL A 28 3.39 -1.11 1.75
CA VAL A 28 2.68 -1.97 2.71
C VAL A 28 3.44 -3.26 3.04
N ASN A 29 4.25 -3.75 2.09
CA ASN A 29 5.11 -4.91 2.26
C ASN A 29 6.27 -4.87 1.24
N ARG A 30 7.09 -5.92 1.20
CA ARG A 30 8.26 -5.98 0.30
C ARG A 30 7.89 -5.96 -1.20
N GLN A 31 6.65 -6.32 -1.55
CA GLN A 31 6.17 -6.56 -2.91
C GLN A 31 5.19 -5.50 -3.42
N GLN A 32 4.65 -4.64 -2.56
CA GLN A 32 3.53 -3.76 -2.92
C GLN A 32 3.69 -2.34 -2.34
N ILE A 33 3.35 -1.36 -3.16
CA ILE A 33 3.19 0.05 -2.81
C ILE A 33 1.77 0.44 -3.22
N ILE A 34 1.02 1.07 -2.32
CA ILE A 34 -0.37 1.47 -2.55
C ILE A 34 -0.52 2.99 -2.49
N ASN A 35 -1.54 3.51 -3.15
CA ASN A 35 -1.98 4.89 -2.99
C ASN A 35 -2.96 4.98 -1.82
N LEU A 36 -2.61 5.78 -0.81
CA LEU A 36 -3.39 6.00 0.41
C LEU A 36 -4.75 6.66 0.14
N GLN A 37 -4.86 7.52 -0.88
CA GLN A 37 -6.10 8.19 -1.26
C GLN A 37 -7.12 7.26 -1.94
N TYR A 38 -6.66 6.08 -2.37
CA TYR A 38 -7.48 5.04 -2.98
C TYR A 38 -7.94 3.96 -2.01
N ILE A 39 -7.63 4.12 -0.72
CA ILE A 39 -8.13 3.24 0.33
C ILE A 39 -9.64 3.46 0.48
N GLU A 40 -10.38 2.37 0.48
CA GLU A 40 -11.83 2.33 0.71
C GLU A 40 -12.14 1.89 2.14
N LYS A 41 -11.46 0.85 2.63
CA LYS A 41 -11.65 0.34 4.00
C LYS A 41 -10.35 -0.20 4.58
N ILE A 42 -10.22 -0.09 5.90
CA ILE A 42 -9.11 -0.66 6.68
C ILE A 42 -9.73 -1.49 7.80
N ASP A 43 -9.38 -2.77 7.86
CA ASP A 43 -9.86 -3.69 8.88
C ASP A 43 -8.66 -4.31 9.64
N PRO A 44 -8.75 -4.50 10.97
CA PRO A 44 -7.80 -5.32 11.70
C PRO A 44 -7.74 -6.73 11.12
N TYR A 45 -6.54 -7.28 11.02
CA TYR A 45 -6.31 -8.62 10.52
C TYR A 45 -5.43 -9.43 11.48
N PHE A 46 -5.07 -10.64 11.07
CA PHE A 46 -4.45 -11.65 11.91
C PHE A 46 -3.14 -11.15 12.57
N GLN A 47 -2.96 -11.47 13.86
CA GLN A 47 -1.71 -11.19 14.61
C GLN A 47 -1.25 -9.71 14.56
N GLY A 48 -2.18 -8.76 14.44
CA GLY A 48 -1.87 -7.34 14.42
C GLY A 48 -1.39 -6.81 13.06
N SER A 49 -1.58 -7.57 11.97
CA SER A 49 -1.57 -7.00 10.62
C SER A 49 -2.86 -6.21 10.37
N LEU A 50 -2.87 -5.41 9.31
CA LEU A 50 -4.08 -4.73 8.81
C LEU A 50 -4.39 -5.24 7.42
N LYS A 51 -5.67 -5.34 7.09
CA LYS A 51 -6.15 -5.58 5.74
C LYS A 51 -6.73 -4.29 5.20
N VAL A 52 -6.32 -3.93 3.99
CA VAL A 52 -6.78 -2.73 3.29
C VAL A 52 -7.54 -3.14 2.04
N LEU A 53 -8.73 -2.59 1.89
CA LEU A 53 -9.52 -2.67 0.67
C LEU A 53 -9.31 -1.37 -0.10
N LEU A 54 -8.85 -1.48 -1.35
CA LEU A 54 -8.76 -0.35 -2.28
C LEU A 54 -10.04 -0.23 -3.10
N LYS A 55 -10.32 1.01 -3.52
CA LYS A 55 -11.38 1.32 -4.50
C LYS A 55 -11.19 0.45 -5.74
N GLY A 56 -12.18 -0.39 -6.03
CA GLY A 56 -12.11 -1.40 -7.10
C GLY A 56 -11.93 -2.84 -6.61
N GLY A 57 -12.05 -3.09 -5.30
CA GLY A 57 -12.14 -4.44 -4.74
C GLY A 57 -10.81 -5.13 -4.50
N CYS A 58 -9.69 -4.42 -4.61
CA CYS A 58 -8.37 -5.01 -4.39
C CYS A 58 -8.03 -5.04 -2.89
N GLU A 59 -7.85 -6.24 -2.36
CA GLU A 59 -7.50 -6.45 -0.95
C GLU A 59 -5.99 -6.67 -0.78
N ILE A 60 -5.40 -5.97 0.19
CA ILE A 60 -3.97 -5.97 0.43
C ILE A 60 -3.68 -6.05 1.93
N GLU A 61 -2.76 -6.94 2.30
CA GLU A 61 -2.31 -7.08 3.68
C GLU A 61 -1.08 -6.20 3.98
N ILE A 62 -1.16 -5.46 5.08
CA ILE A 62 -0.08 -4.70 5.67
C ILE A 62 0.58 -5.53 6.75
N SER A 63 1.87 -5.83 6.57
CA SER A 63 2.66 -6.55 7.57
C SER A 63 2.69 -5.81 8.92
N ARG A 64 2.75 -6.55 10.04
CA ARG A 64 2.76 -6.00 11.41
C ARG A 64 3.72 -4.82 11.63
N ARG A 65 4.95 -4.90 11.10
CA ARG A 65 5.95 -3.81 11.18
C ARG A 65 5.48 -2.55 10.45
N GLN A 66 4.85 -2.71 9.28
CA GLN A 66 4.34 -1.59 8.50
C GLN A 66 3.03 -1.07 9.07
N THR A 67 2.22 -1.90 9.74
CA THR A 67 1.01 -1.49 10.46
C THR A 67 1.29 -0.38 11.45
N GLN A 68 2.37 -0.49 12.23
CA GLN A 68 2.74 0.54 13.20
C GLN A 68 3.01 1.89 12.51
N LYS A 69 3.86 1.89 11.49
CA LYS A 69 4.17 3.09 10.68
C LYS A 69 2.95 3.65 9.95
N PHE A 70 2.05 2.76 9.52
CA PHE A 70 0.83 3.14 8.82
C PHE A 70 -0.16 3.83 9.75
N ARG A 71 -0.33 3.33 10.98
CA ARG A 71 -1.13 3.98 12.01
C ARG A 71 -0.56 5.35 12.38
N GLU A 72 0.75 5.45 12.63
CA GLU A 72 1.42 6.73 12.91
C GLU A 72 1.19 7.78 11.81
N ARG A 73 1.10 7.35 10.54
CA ARG A 73 0.79 8.25 9.42
C ARG A 73 -0.67 8.67 9.32
N LEU A 74 -1.59 7.81 9.72
CA LEU A 74 -3.03 8.09 9.69
C LEU A 74 -3.49 8.88 10.91
N SER A 75 -2.80 8.74 12.04
CA SER A 75 -3.03 9.46 13.29
C SER A 75 -2.54 10.92 13.27
N LEU A 76 -2.64 11.60 12.12
CA LEU A 76 -2.48 13.05 12.06
C LEU A 76 -3.54 13.77 12.90
#